data_AF-A0A1Y6MR68-F1
#
_entry.id   AF-A0A1Y6MR68-F1
#
_cell.length_a   1.000
_cell.length_b   1.000
_cell.length_c   1.000
_cell.angle_alpha   90.00
_cell.angle_beta   90.00
_cell.angle_gamma   90.00
#
_symmetry.space_group_name_H-M   'P 1'
#
loop_
_entity.id
_entity.type
_entity.pdbx_description
1 polymer ?
#
loop_
_entity_poly.entity_id
_entity_poly.type
_entity_poly.pdbx_seq_one_letter_code
_entity_poly.pdbx_strand_id
1 'polypeptide(L)'
;MSLLKKKAIQSEEREPLTTHSAVIAKQQKKTREYQKQLRAKYAEHWKAEKTIIDLAEGVELSAYINEHTDNMSDNRCGIHSMKINPYELAVIKKAMEIKESRSSRELFIEYCKTITKSTH
;
A
#
# COMPACT_ATOMS: atom_id res chain seq x y z
N MET A 1 63.86 -35.47 12.07
CA MET A 1 62.59 -35.53 11.31
C MET A 1 61.44 -35.21 12.26
N SER A 2 61.02 -33.95 12.33
CA SER A 2 59.90 -33.53 13.19
C SER A 2 58.75 -33.04 12.31
N LEU A 3 57.62 -33.78 12.35
CA LEU A 3 56.41 -33.49 11.59
C LEU A 3 55.52 -32.53 12.41
N LEU A 4 55.56 -31.25 12.09
CA LEU A 4 54.61 -30.26 12.62
C LEU A 4 53.23 -30.53 12.03
N LYS A 5 52.30 -31.05 12.85
CA LYS A 5 50.88 -31.22 12.49
C LYS A 5 50.26 -29.85 12.23
N LYS A 6 49.83 -29.58 10.99
CA LYS A 6 49.00 -28.42 10.63
C LYS A 6 47.68 -28.49 11.41
N LYS A 7 47.41 -27.50 12.26
CA LYS A 7 46.07 -27.28 12.83
C LYS A 7 45.12 -26.96 11.68
N ALA A 8 44.05 -27.73 11.55
CA ALA A 8 42.95 -27.43 10.64
C ALA A 8 42.29 -26.12 11.11
N ILE A 9 42.53 -25.05 10.36
CA ILE A 9 41.76 -23.81 10.50
C ILE A 9 40.37 -24.16 9.99
N GLN A 10 39.39 -24.24 10.89
CA GLN A 10 37.99 -24.22 10.49
C GLN A 10 37.79 -22.91 9.72
N SER A 11 37.55 -23.01 8.41
CA SER A 11 37.14 -21.87 7.62
C SER A 11 35.79 -21.42 8.16
N GLU A 12 35.76 -20.33 8.92
CA GLU A 12 34.53 -19.59 9.16
C GLU A 12 33.95 -19.27 7.78
N GLU A 13 32.79 -19.85 7.47
CA GLU A 13 32.05 -19.56 6.25
C GLU A 13 31.73 -18.06 6.24
N ARG A 14 32.50 -17.30 5.47
CA ARG A 14 32.23 -15.88 5.24
C ARG A 14 30.93 -15.77 4.47
N GLU A 15 29.92 -15.12 5.05
CA GLU A 15 28.69 -14.82 4.31
C GLU A 15 29.02 -13.98 3.06
N PRO A 16 28.44 -14.31 1.90
CA PRO A 16 28.70 -13.59 0.66
C PRO A 16 28.25 -12.12 0.78
N LEU A 17 29.05 -11.21 0.24
CA LEU A 17 28.72 -9.78 0.18
C LEU A 17 27.39 -9.61 -0.58
N THR A 18 26.32 -9.25 0.13
CA THR A 18 25.01 -9.06 -0.49
C THR A 18 25.01 -7.76 -1.30
N THR A 19 24.62 -7.83 -2.57
CA THR A 19 24.54 -6.65 -3.42
C THR A 19 23.38 -5.76 -3.00
N HIS A 20 23.50 -4.45 -3.20
CA HIS A 20 22.42 -3.49 -2.92
C HIS A 20 21.11 -3.87 -3.62
N SER A 21 21.18 -4.41 -4.84
CA SER A 21 20.03 -4.94 -5.57
C SER A 21 19.38 -6.16 -4.90
N ALA A 22 20.17 -7.06 -4.32
CA ALA A 22 19.64 -8.21 -3.58
C ALA A 22 18.93 -7.79 -2.29
N VAL A 23 19.43 -6.74 -1.62
CA VAL A 23 18.77 -6.16 -0.43
C VAL A 23 17.41 -5.56 -0.80
N ILE A 24 17.34 -4.76 -1.88
CA ILE A 24 16.08 -4.18 -2.38
C ILE A 24 15.09 -5.30 -2.75
N ALA A 25 15.53 -6.31 -3.48
CA ALA A 25 14.66 -7.43 -3.89
C ALA A 25 14.08 -8.18 -2.68
N LYS A 26 14.91 -8.42 -1.65
CA LYS A 26 14.48 -9.06 -0.39
C LYS A 26 13.47 -8.21 0.37
N GLN A 27 13.68 -6.90 0.43
CA GLN A 27 12.72 -5.97 1.04
C GLN A 27 11.40 -5.94 0.28
N GLN A 28 11.43 -5.80 -1.05
CA GLN A 28 10.22 -5.82 -1.89
C GLN A 28 9.42 -7.11 -1.70
N LYS A 29 10.09 -8.27 -1.64
CA LYS A 29 9.42 -9.55 -1.40
C LYS A 29 8.72 -9.58 -0.03
N LYS A 30 9.43 -9.18 1.03
CA LYS A 30 8.86 -9.08 2.39
C LYS A 30 7.65 -8.14 2.44
N THR A 31 7.76 -6.96 1.82
CA THR A 31 6.66 -6.00 1.76
C THR A 31 5.44 -6.56 1.03
N ARG A 32 5.65 -7.23 -0.12
CA ARG A 32 4.56 -7.86 -0.89
C ARG A 32 3.86 -8.97 -0.10
N GLU A 33 4.61 -9.82 0.58
CA GLU A 33 4.08 -10.90 1.42
C GLU A 33 3.28 -10.35 2.59
N TYR A 34 3.83 -9.35 3.30
CA TYR A 34 3.14 -8.65 4.38
C TYR A 34 1.83 -8.01 3.91
N GLN A 35 1.85 -7.28 2.79
CA GLN A 35 0.66 -6.69 2.19
C GLN A 35 -0.36 -7.74 1.74
N LYS A 36 0.07 -8.92 1.29
CA LYS A 36 -0.83 -10.03 0.95
C LYS A 36 -1.53 -10.57 2.20
N GLN A 37 -0.79 -10.75 3.30
CA GLN A 37 -1.33 -11.22 4.58
C GLN A 37 -2.33 -10.22 5.17
N LEU A 38 -1.99 -8.92 5.19
CA LEU A 38 -2.90 -7.88 5.67
C LEU A 38 -4.19 -7.83 4.85
N ARG A 39 -4.08 -7.92 3.52
CA ARG A 39 -5.27 -7.97 2.64
C ARG A 39 -6.15 -9.17 2.96
N ALA A 40 -5.57 -10.35 3.16
CA ALA A 40 -6.34 -11.53 3.53
C ALA A 40 -7.01 -11.36 4.90
N LYS A 41 -6.31 -10.80 5.89
CA LYS A 41 -6.82 -10.56 7.24
C LYS A 41 -8.04 -9.64 7.26
N TYR A 42 -8.04 -8.58 6.46
CA TYR A 42 -9.10 -7.57 6.47
C TYR A 42 -10.09 -7.71 5.31
N ALA A 43 -9.99 -8.74 4.48
CA ALA A 43 -10.85 -8.91 3.29
C ALA A 43 -12.34 -8.98 3.66
N GLU A 44 -12.69 -9.77 4.68
CA GLU A 44 -14.10 -9.94 5.08
C GLU A 44 -14.65 -8.67 5.74
N HIS A 45 -13.88 -8.01 6.61
CA HIS A 45 -14.25 -6.71 7.17
C HIS A 45 -14.48 -5.68 6.07
N TRP A 46 -13.56 -5.59 5.10
CA TRP A 46 -13.70 -4.69 3.96
C TRP A 46 -14.96 -4.98 3.14
N LYS A 47 -15.26 -6.25 2.85
CA LYS A 47 -16.47 -6.64 2.10
C LYS A 47 -17.75 -6.26 2.84
N ALA A 48 -17.79 -6.48 4.16
CA ALA A 48 -18.93 -6.11 4.98
C ALA A 48 -19.18 -4.58 4.93
N GLU A 49 -18.13 -3.79 5.19
CA GLU A 49 -18.19 -2.31 5.12
C GLU A 49 -18.59 -1.83 3.72
N LYS A 50 -17.98 -2.41 2.67
CA LYS A 50 -18.33 -2.06 1.29
C LYS A 50 -19.81 -2.33 0.98
N THR A 51 -20.36 -3.43 1.48
CA THR A 51 -21.78 -3.77 1.27
C THR A 51 -22.71 -2.73 1.91
N ILE A 52 -22.36 -2.24 3.11
CA ILE A 52 -23.09 -1.16 3.77
C ILE A 52 -23.03 0.11 2.91
N ILE A 53 -21.83 0.48 2.45
CA ILE A 53 -21.62 1.69 1.63
C ILE A 53 -22.34 1.59 0.28
N ASP A 54 -22.32 0.43 -0.37
CA ASP A 54 -22.97 0.21 -1.67
C ASP A 54 -24.50 0.35 -1.61
N LEU A 55 -25.10 0.13 -0.43
CA LEU A 55 -26.55 0.24 -0.21
C LEU A 55 -26.98 1.63 0.31
N ALA A 56 -26.03 2.43 0.79
CA ALA A 56 -26.31 3.73 1.37
C ALA A 56 -26.48 4.81 0.28
N GLU A 57 -27.39 5.75 0.51
CA GLU A 57 -27.63 6.88 -0.41
C GLU A 57 -27.73 8.21 0.34
N GLY A 58 -27.35 9.30 -0.33
CA GLY A 58 -27.56 10.68 0.14
C GLY A 58 -27.13 10.92 1.59
N VAL A 59 -28.12 11.11 2.47
CA VAL A 59 -27.95 11.44 3.90
C VAL A 59 -27.21 10.32 4.66
N GLU A 60 -27.46 9.05 4.32
CA GLU A 60 -26.80 7.91 4.98
C GLU A 60 -25.31 7.87 4.65
N LEU A 61 -24.93 8.19 3.41
CA LEU A 61 -23.52 8.31 3.03
C LEU A 61 -22.85 9.48 3.73
N SER A 62 -23.53 10.63 3.84
CA SER A 62 -23.01 11.78 4.59
C SER A 62 -22.81 11.46 6.07
N ALA A 63 -23.76 10.75 6.70
CA ALA A 63 -23.63 10.29 8.07
C ALA A 63 -22.44 9.34 8.24
N TYR A 64 -22.31 8.33 7.37
CA TYR A 64 -21.19 7.40 7.37
C TYR A 64 -19.85 8.13 7.26
N ILE A 65 -19.72 9.09 6.34
CA ILE A 65 -18.50 9.89 6.17
C ILE A 65 -18.17 10.66 7.46
N ASN A 66 -19.16 11.30 8.07
CA ASN A 66 -18.99 12.11 9.28
C ASN A 66 -18.62 11.26 10.51
N GLU A 67 -19.21 10.07 10.66
CA GLU A 67 -18.88 9.14 11.74
C GLU A 67 -17.47 8.55 11.62
N HIS A 68 -16.90 8.55 10.41
CA HIS A 68 -15.62 7.92 10.10
C HIS A 68 -14.51 8.91 9.72
N THR A 69 -14.68 10.23 9.94
CA THR A 69 -13.67 11.25 9.57
C THR A 69 -12.32 11.06 10.24
N ASP A 70 -12.30 10.53 11.47
CA ASP A 70 -11.10 10.39 12.28
C ASP A 70 -10.42 9.00 12.15
N ASN A 71 -10.97 8.12 11.32
CA ASN A 71 -10.44 6.77 11.07
C ASN A 71 -9.26 6.78 10.08
N MET A 72 -8.41 7.81 10.12
CA MET A 72 -7.25 7.98 9.23
C MET A 72 -6.21 6.83 9.34
N SER A 73 -6.22 6.10 10.46
CA SER A 73 -5.33 4.97 10.74
C SER A 73 -5.96 3.61 10.48
N ASP A 74 -7.18 3.55 9.92
CA ASP A 74 -7.85 2.28 9.67
C ASP A 74 -7.11 1.47 8.59
N ASN A 75 -6.57 0.34 9.01
CA ASN A 75 -5.82 -0.59 8.17
C ASN A 75 -6.74 -1.55 7.39
N ARG A 76 -8.07 -1.52 7.63
CA ARG A 76 -9.08 -2.26 6.87
C ARG A 76 -9.23 -1.66 5.48
N CYS A 77 -8.30 -2.01 4.59
CA CYS A 77 -8.24 -1.49 3.23
C CYS A 77 -8.57 -2.56 2.18
N GLY A 78 -9.38 -2.18 1.19
CA GLY A 78 -9.62 -2.94 -0.02
C GLY A 78 -8.96 -2.33 -1.25
N ILE A 79 -9.16 -2.99 -2.40
CA ILE A 79 -8.72 -2.49 -3.70
C ILE A 79 -9.93 -1.98 -4.45
N HIS A 80 -9.91 -0.68 -4.80
CA HIS A 80 -10.77 -0.10 -5.82
C HIS A 80 -9.94 0.09 -7.09
N SER A 81 -10.32 -0.58 -8.17
CA SER A 81 -9.61 -0.55 -9.45
C SER A 81 -10.45 0.17 -10.48
N MET A 82 -9.82 1.08 -11.23
CA MET A 82 -10.41 1.78 -12.37
C MET A 82 -9.67 1.38 -13.65
N LYS A 83 -10.40 1.10 -14.73
CA LYS A 83 -9.80 0.93 -16.06
C LYS A 83 -9.47 2.31 -16.61
N ILE A 84 -8.22 2.51 -17.01
CA ILE A 84 -7.77 3.76 -17.61
C ILE A 84 -6.99 3.49 -18.89
N ASN A 85 -7.12 4.39 -19.87
CA ASN A 85 -6.34 4.38 -21.10
C ASN A 85 -5.03 5.18 -20.94
N PRO A 86 -4.11 5.14 -21.93
CA PRO A 86 -2.83 5.86 -21.83
C PRO A 86 -2.95 7.38 -21.69
N TYR A 87 -3.96 7.99 -22.33
CA TYR A 87 -4.21 9.44 -22.22
C TYR A 87 -4.64 9.82 -20.80
N GLU A 88 -5.60 9.10 -20.22
CA GLU A 88 -6.07 9.30 -18.84
C GLU A 88 -4.95 9.13 -17.83
N LEU A 89 -4.07 8.14 -18.03
CA LEU A 89 -2.89 7.96 -17.20
C LEU A 89 -1.95 9.18 -17.27
N ALA A 90 -1.74 9.75 -18.46
CA ALA A 90 -0.93 10.96 -18.63
C ALA A 90 -1.56 12.17 -17.92
N VAL A 91 -2.88 12.34 -18.03
CA VAL A 91 -3.63 13.39 -17.32
C VAL A 91 -3.48 13.23 -15.80
N ILE A 92 -3.68 12.03 -15.28
CA ILE A 92 -3.54 11.75 -13.83
C ILE A 92 -2.12 12.06 -13.36
N LYS A 93 -1.09 11.61 -14.09
CA LYS A 93 0.30 11.91 -13.75
C LYS A 93 0.56 13.41 -13.74
N LYS A 94 0.06 14.15 -14.73
CA LYS A 94 0.27 15.60 -14.77
C LYS A 94 -0.43 16.32 -13.62
N ALA A 95 -1.65 15.88 -13.27
CA ALA A 95 -2.37 16.42 -12.13
C ALA A 95 -1.65 16.15 -10.79
N MET A 96 -1.07 14.95 -10.62
CA MET A 96 -0.26 14.63 -9.44
C MET A 96 0.97 15.53 -9.32
N GLU A 97 1.65 15.87 -10.42
CA GLU A 97 2.77 16.82 -10.42
C GLU A 97 2.32 18.22 -9.97
N ILE A 98 1.20 18.71 -10.49
CA ILE A 98 0.69 20.06 -10.18
C ILE A 98 0.24 20.18 -8.71
N LYS A 99 -0.34 19.11 -8.16
CA LYS A 99 -0.87 19.07 -6.79
C LYS A 99 0.13 18.51 -5.77
N GLU A 100 1.32 18.11 -6.21
CA GLU A 100 2.35 17.46 -5.39
C GLU A 100 1.83 16.22 -4.61
N SER A 101 0.85 15.51 -5.17
CA SER A 101 0.25 14.33 -4.54
C SER A 101 1.19 13.13 -4.60
N ARG A 102 1.27 12.35 -3.52
CA ARG A 102 2.15 11.18 -3.42
C ARG A 102 1.60 9.98 -4.17
N SER A 103 0.28 9.94 -4.42
CA SER A 103 -0.38 8.86 -5.16
C SER A 103 -1.65 9.34 -5.87
N SER A 104 -2.08 8.60 -6.88
CA SER A 104 -3.37 8.83 -7.55
C SER A 104 -4.57 8.65 -6.60
N ARG A 105 -4.46 7.77 -5.60
CA ARG A 105 -5.46 7.61 -4.54
C ARG A 105 -5.63 8.89 -3.74
N GLU A 106 -4.51 9.48 -3.29
CA GLU A 106 -4.53 10.72 -2.51
C GLU A 106 -5.17 11.85 -3.30
N LEU A 107 -4.73 12.07 -4.54
CA LEU A 107 -5.32 13.05 -5.45
C LEU A 107 -6.83 12.85 -5.63
N PHE A 108 -7.26 11.61 -5.86
CA PHE A 108 -8.67 11.28 -6.08
C PHE A 108 -9.51 11.52 -4.83
N ILE A 109 -9.07 11.05 -3.67
CA ILE A 109 -9.79 11.21 -2.40
C ILE A 109 -9.87 12.69 -2.00
N GLU A 110 -8.79 13.46 -2.17
CA GLU A 110 -8.82 14.90 -1.93
C GLU A 110 -9.85 15.60 -2.82
N TYR A 111 -9.84 15.31 -4.12
CA TYR A 111 -10.82 15.87 -5.05
C TYR A 111 -12.26 15.49 -4.69
N CYS A 112 -12.52 14.23 -4.33
CA CYS A 112 -13.83 13.82 -3.85
C CYS A 112 -14.24 14.57 -2.57
N LYS A 113 -13.31 14.75 -1.62
CA LYS A 113 -13.56 15.53 -0.40
C LYS A 113 -13.86 17.00 -0.66
N THR A 114 -13.27 17.62 -1.69
CA THR A 114 -13.61 19.01 -2.03
C THR A 114 -15.04 19.12 -2.57
N ILE A 115 -15.49 18.12 -3.32
CA ILE A 115 -16.88 18.05 -3.82
C ILE A 115 -17.84 17.84 -2.64
N THR A 116 -17.58 16.85 -1.78
CA THR A 116 -18.51 16.52 -0.69
C THR A 116 -18.59 17.58 0.39
N LYS A 117 -17.54 18.40 0.59
CA LYS A 117 -17.58 19.56 1.49
C LYS A 117 -18.35 20.76 0.93
N SER A 118 -18.51 20.86 -0.39
CA SER A 118 -19.18 22.01 -1.03
C SER A 118 -20.70 21.91 -1.05
N THR A 119 -21.26 20.80 -0.60
CA THR A 119 -22.70 20.49 -0.67
C THR A 119 -23.45 20.72 0.65
N HIS A 120 -22.88 21.51 1.57
CA HIS A 120 -23.52 21.94 2.83
C HIS A 120 -23.77 23.45 2.83
#